data_AF-A0A2T3JP38-F1
#
_entry.id   AF-A0A2T3JP38-F1
#
_cell.length_a   1.000
_cell.length_b   1.000
_cell.length_c   1.000
_cell.angle_alpha   90.00
_cell.angle_beta   90.00
_cell.angle_gamma   90.00
#
_symmetry.space_group_name_H-M   'P 1'
#
loop_
_entity.id
_entity.type
_entity.pdbx_description
1 polymer ?
#
loop_
_entity_poly.entity_id
_entity_poly.type
_entity_poly.pdbx_seq_one_letter_code
_entity_poly.pdbx_strand_id
1 'polypeptide(L)'
;MKKTLSVLITLAASSSVMAALQIPSEAEIKGRNTYFIAPYKATCDVKPIHQVTANTEEEAIQLEQIFDKSLGYSLTLNDKGQAYIQLAIKEWNEKMVFATNPDVKLTIRGADIKGQYITNQYCLEQNLALHHVNTHEWGSYLVELHGQPNQIISLRIVKESE
;
A
#
# COMPACT_ATOMS: atom_id res chain seq x y z
N MET A 1 63.62 -6.44 11.11
CA MET A 1 62.82 -5.97 9.97
C MET A 1 61.38 -5.75 10.44
N LYS A 2 60.92 -4.50 10.55
CA LYS A 2 59.53 -4.17 10.95
C LYS A 2 58.69 -4.10 9.67
N LYS A 3 57.68 -4.97 9.54
CA LYS A 3 56.69 -4.89 8.45
C LYS A 3 55.47 -4.14 8.97
N THR A 4 55.31 -2.90 8.54
CA THR A 4 54.08 -2.10 8.72
C THR A 4 53.08 -2.49 7.62
N LEU A 5 51.92 -2.97 8.03
CA LEU A 5 50.81 -3.34 7.15
C LEU A 5 49.85 -2.13 7.06
N SER A 6 49.83 -1.43 5.93
CA SER A 6 48.82 -0.40 5.65
C SER A 6 47.55 -1.07 5.10
N VAL A 7 46.45 -0.99 5.84
CA VAL A 7 45.13 -1.41 5.38
C VAL A 7 44.46 -0.21 4.71
N LEU A 8 44.26 -0.29 3.40
CA LEU A 8 43.40 0.64 2.66
C LEU A 8 41.93 0.27 2.94
N ILE A 9 41.18 1.23 3.49
CA ILE A 9 39.72 1.13 3.65
C ILE A 9 39.08 1.65 2.37
N THR A 10 38.59 0.75 1.53
CA THR A 10 37.75 1.10 0.38
C THR A 10 36.32 1.38 0.88
N LEU A 11 35.91 2.65 0.88
CA LEU A 11 34.51 3.02 1.10
C LEU A 11 33.69 2.58 -0.13
N ALA A 12 32.93 1.50 0.02
CA ALA A 12 31.89 1.14 -0.94
C ALA A 12 30.68 2.07 -0.72
N ALA A 13 30.56 3.11 -1.54
CA ALA A 13 29.35 3.92 -1.61
C ALA A 13 28.18 3.02 -2.06
N SER A 14 27.28 2.72 -1.13
CA SER A 14 26.08 1.92 -1.40
C SER A 14 25.04 2.84 -2.05
N SER A 15 25.06 2.94 -3.37
CA SER A 15 23.96 3.56 -4.11
C SER A 15 22.73 2.66 -3.99
N SER A 16 21.75 3.13 -3.21
CA SER A 16 20.45 2.47 -3.09
C SER A 16 19.78 2.48 -4.46
N VAL A 17 19.73 1.32 -5.12
CA VAL A 17 18.92 1.13 -6.32
C VAL A 17 17.46 1.22 -5.87
N MET A 18 16.83 2.38 -6.07
CA MET A 18 15.39 2.48 -5.94
C MET A 18 14.79 1.68 -7.10
N ALA A 19 14.15 0.55 -6.79
CA ALA A 19 13.38 -0.20 -7.77
C ALA A 19 12.34 0.75 -8.40
N ALA A 20 12.36 0.88 -9.72
CA ALA A 20 11.43 1.73 -10.46
C ALA A 20 9.98 1.28 -10.21
N LEU A 21 9.06 2.24 -10.17
CA LEU A 21 7.63 1.99 -10.10
C LEU A 21 7.23 1.06 -11.25
N GLN A 22 6.76 -0.16 -10.95
CA GLN A 22 6.36 -1.11 -11.99
C GLN A 22 4.97 -0.72 -12.51
N ILE A 23 4.93 -0.03 -13.65
CA ILE A 23 3.69 0.32 -14.34
C ILE A 23 3.19 -0.95 -15.07
N PRO A 24 1.97 -1.43 -14.78
CA PRO A 24 1.44 -2.64 -15.42
C PRO A 24 1.16 -2.39 -16.91
N SER A 25 1.34 -3.43 -17.73
CA SER A 25 1.00 -3.37 -19.16
C SER A 25 -0.52 -3.36 -19.37
N GLU A 26 -0.99 -2.87 -20.52
CA GLU A 26 -2.43 -2.90 -20.86
C GLU A 26 -3.01 -4.32 -20.83
N ALA A 27 -2.24 -5.31 -21.28
CA ALA A 27 -2.63 -6.71 -21.24
C ALA A 27 -2.79 -7.23 -19.79
N GLU A 28 -1.88 -6.83 -18.90
CA GLU A 28 -1.99 -7.15 -17.47
C GLU A 28 -3.22 -6.47 -16.85
N ILE A 29 -3.43 -5.18 -17.11
CA ILE A 29 -4.60 -4.44 -16.61
C ILE A 29 -5.89 -5.14 -17.04
N LYS A 30 -6.01 -5.47 -18.33
CA LYS A 30 -7.20 -6.17 -18.86
C LYS A 30 -7.37 -7.56 -18.24
N GLY A 31 -6.27 -8.33 -18.14
CA GLY A 31 -6.28 -9.68 -17.57
C GLY A 31 -6.72 -9.69 -16.12
N ARG A 32 -6.16 -8.80 -15.29
CA ARG A 32 -6.51 -8.70 -13.87
C ARG A 32 -7.92 -8.19 -13.63
N ASN A 33 -8.37 -7.17 -14.38
CA ASN A 33 -9.77 -6.74 -14.29
C ASN A 33 -10.72 -7.89 -14.63
N THR A 34 -10.41 -8.70 -15.65
CA THR A 34 -11.21 -9.87 -16.02
C THR A 34 -11.19 -10.97 -14.97
N TYR A 35 -10.06 -11.20 -14.30
CA TYR A 35 -9.92 -12.30 -13.33
C TYR A 35 -10.49 -11.92 -11.94
N PHE A 36 -10.26 -10.70 -11.48
CA PHE A 36 -10.61 -10.22 -10.14
C PHE A 36 -11.89 -9.37 -10.13
N ILE A 37 -12.90 -9.74 -10.92
CA ILE A 37 -14.13 -8.97 -11.09
C ILE A 37 -14.80 -8.64 -9.75
N ALA A 38 -15.00 -9.66 -8.91
CA ALA A 38 -15.72 -9.53 -7.65
C ALA A 38 -15.06 -8.54 -6.68
N PRO A 39 -13.78 -8.71 -6.28
CA PRO A 39 -13.14 -7.75 -5.39
C PRO A 39 -13.01 -6.36 -6.03
N TYR A 40 -12.79 -6.25 -7.34
CA TYR A 40 -12.65 -4.94 -7.98
C TYR A 40 -13.94 -4.15 -7.97
N LYS A 41 -15.08 -4.80 -8.23
CA LYS A 41 -16.41 -4.20 -8.04
C LYS A 41 -16.67 -3.88 -6.58
N ALA A 42 -16.30 -4.75 -5.65
CA ALA A 42 -16.48 -4.49 -4.22
C ALA A 42 -15.76 -3.21 -3.78
N THR A 43 -14.57 -2.90 -4.33
CA THR A 43 -13.92 -1.61 -4.04
C THR A 43 -14.75 -0.41 -4.48
N CYS A 44 -15.55 -0.51 -5.55
CA CYS A 44 -16.41 0.58 -6.01
C CYS A 44 -17.59 0.86 -5.05
N ASP A 45 -18.05 -0.18 -4.33
CA ASP A 45 -19.20 -0.10 -3.44
C ASP A 45 -18.85 0.39 -2.03
N VAL A 46 -17.56 0.36 -1.67
CA VAL A 46 -17.09 0.87 -0.38
C VAL A 46 -17.12 2.39 -0.37
N LYS A 47 -17.97 2.96 0.49
CA LYS A 47 -18.05 4.39 0.76
C LYS A 47 -16.99 4.80 1.79
N PRO A 48 -16.01 5.64 1.44
CA PRO A 48 -15.02 6.11 2.39
C PRO A 48 -15.65 7.00 3.46
N ILE A 49 -15.26 6.80 4.72
CA ILE A 49 -15.58 7.71 5.83
C ILE A 49 -14.37 8.58 6.14
N HIS A 50 -14.59 9.79 6.66
CA HIS A 50 -13.49 10.62 7.11
C HIS A 50 -12.78 9.97 8.32
N GLN A 51 -11.48 9.77 8.21
CA GLN A 51 -10.64 9.19 9.25
C GLN A 51 -9.63 10.23 9.71
N VAL A 52 -9.38 10.29 11.01
CA VAL A 52 -8.26 11.09 11.54
C VAL A 52 -6.95 10.53 10.98
N THR A 53 -6.19 11.36 10.28
CA THR A 53 -4.88 10.96 9.74
C THR A 53 -3.88 10.77 10.88
N ALA A 54 -3.25 9.59 10.96
CA ALA A 54 -2.00 9.44 11.70
C ALA A 54 -0.82 9.92 10.84
N ASN A 55 -0.06 10.85 11.39
CA ASN A 55 1.09 11.50 10.74
C ASN A 55 2.42 10.83 11.10
N THR A 56 2.42 9.89 12.05
CA THR A 56 3.57 9.06 12.44
C THR A 56 3.16 7.59 12.64
N GLU A 57 4.16 6.69 12.70
CA GLU A 57 3.91 5.26 12.99
C GLU A 57 3.27 5.08 14.38
N GLU A 58 3.70 5.87 15.38
CA GLU A 58 3.19 5.79 16.76
C GLU A 58 1.74 6.24 16.88
N GLU A 59 1.36 7.30 16.15
CA GLU A 59 -0.04 7.74 16.07
C GLU A 59 -0.91 6.66 15.43
N ALA A 60 -0.40 5.97 14.41
CA ALA A 60 -1.15 4.92 13.72
C ALA A 60 -1.45 3.74 14.64
N ILE A 61 -0.51 3.35 15.52
CA ILE A 61 -0.72 2.27 16.50
C ILE A 61 -1.91 2.58 17.43
N GLN A 62 -2.10 3.84 17.82
CA GLN A 62 -3.23 4.24 18.67
C GLN A 62 -4.58 4.22 17.92
N LEU A 63 -4.53 4.18 16.59
CA LEU A 63 -5.68 4.19 15.69
C LEU A 63 -5.80 2.88 14.93
N GLU A 64 -5.40 1.75 15.53
CA GLU A 64 -5.42 0.44 14.88
C GLU A 64 -6.82 0.09 14.35
N GLN A 65 -6.85 -0.33 13.08
CA GLN A 65 -8.05 -0.73 12.36
C GLN A 65 -8.04 -2.24 12.17
N ILE A 66 -9.14 -2.89 12.56
CA ILE A 66 -9.28 -4.33 12.36
C ILE A 66 -9.82 -4.59 10.95
N PHE A 67 -9.12 -5.42 10.19
CA PHE A 67 -9.62 -5.93 8.92
C PHE A 67 -10.43 -7.22 9.14
N ASP A 68 -11.73 -7.06 9.38
CA ASP A 68 -12.69 -8.17 9.42
C ASP A 68 -13.81 -8.04 8.36
N LYS A 69 -13.88 -6.88 7.72
CA LYS A 69 -14.78 -6.54 6.62
C LYS A 69 -14.11 -5.48 5.73
N SER A 70 -14.77 -5.13 4.63
CA SER A 70 -14.32 -4.04 3.77
C SER A 70 -14.18 -2.72 4.55
N LEU A 71 -13.06 -2.03 4.36
CA LEU A 71 -12.73 -0.76 5.00
C LEU A 71 -12.64 0.35 3.96
N GLY A 72 -13.07 1.56 4.32
CA GLY A 72 -13.03 2.72 3.44
C GLY A 72 -12.73 4.01 4.19
N TYR A 73 -11.66 4.70 3.81
CA TYR A 73 -11.17 5.90 4.48
C TYR A 73 -10.93 7.04 3.50
N SER A 74 -11.30 8.25 3.93
CA SER A 74 -10.85 9.50 3.33
C SER A 74 -9.99 10.22 4.36
N LEU A 75 -8.76 10.49 3.98
CA LEU A 75 -7.73 11.05 4.86
C LEU A 75 -6.91 12.10 4.10
N THR A 76 -6.35 13.04 4.85
CA THR A 76 -5.50 14.10 4.29
C THR A 76 -4.06 13.78 4.65
N LEU A 77 -3.19 13.64 3.65
CA LEU A 77 -1.76 13.44 3.87
C LEU A 77 -1.15 14.65 4.57
N ASN A 78 -0.10 14.44 5.36
CA ASN A 78 0.57 15.52 6.10
C ASN A 78 1.33 16.49 5.16
N ASP A 79 2.04 17.45 5.76
CA ASP A 79 2.87 18.44 5.06
C ASP A 79 4.04 17.83 4.26
N LYS A 80 4.40 16.58 4.53
CA LYS A 80 5.38 15.79 3.77
C LYS A 80 4.73 14.86 2.74
N GLY A 81 3.41 14.88 2.62
CA GLY A 81 2.67 13.98 1.74
C GLY A 81 2.65 12.54 2.24
N GLN A 82 2.60 12.33 3.56
CA GLN A 82 2.62 11.01 4.19
C GLN A 82 1.39 10.79 5.08
N ALA A 83 0.95 9.55 5.20
CA ALA A 83 0.01 9.09 6.21
C ALA A 83 0.28 7.63 6.58
N TYR A 84 -0.14 7.25 7.78
CA TYR A 84 0.09 5.91 8.33
C TYR A 84 -1.23 5.29 8.76
N ILE A 85 -1.38 3.98 8.53
CA ILE A 85 -2.53 3.20 9.00
C ILE A 85 -2.00 1.91 9.62
N GLN A 86 -2.38 1.66 10.86
CA GLN A 86 -2.12 0.38 11.50
C GLN A 86 -3.31 -0.55 11.21
N LEU A 87 -3.04 -1.67 10.54
CA LEU A 87 -4.05 -2.64 10.15
C LEU A 87 -3.84 -3.97 10.90
N ALA A 88 -4.80 -4.37 11.73
CA ALA A 88 -4.80 -5.67 12.38
C ALA A 88 -5.46 -6.72 11.48
N ILE A 89 -4.69 -7.76 11.19
CA ILE A 89 -5.07 -8.89 10.34
C ILE A 89 -5.28 -10.11 11.23
N LYS A 90 -6.49 -10.67 11.20
CA LYS A 90 -6.90 -11.77 12.09
C LYS A 90 -6.63 -13.14 11.49
N GLU A 91 -6.61 -13.26 10.17
CA GLU A 91 -6.47 -14.53 9.47
C GLU A 91 -5.06 -14.72 8.92
N TRP A 92 -4.62 -15.97 8.88
CA TRP A 92 -3.36 -16.34 8.25
C TRP A 92 -3.48 -16.25 6.72
N ASN A 93 -2.43 -15.78 6.04
CA ASN A 93 -2.40 -15.63 4.57
C ASN A 93 -3.56 -14.78 4.00
N GLU A 94 -3.93 -13.70 4.67
CA GLU A 94 -5.01 -12.82 4.20
C GLU A 94 -4.59 -12.14 2.88
N LYS A 95 -5.48 -12.21 1.88
CA LYS A 95 -5.30 -11.57 0.57
C LYS A 95 -6.30 -10.44 0.41
N MET A 96 -5.81 -9.27 0.05
CA MET A 96 -6.58 -8.04 0.02
C MET A 96 -6.32 -7.27 -1.26
N VAL A 97 -7.35 -6.55 -1.70
CA VAL A 97 -7.21 -5.51 -2.73
C VAL A 97 -7.34 -4.15 -2.04
N PHE A 98 -6.26 -3.39 -2.12
CA PHE A 98 -6.21 -1.99 -1.72
C PHE A 98 -6.53 -1.13 -2.94
N ALA A 99 -7.43 -0.17 -2.82
CA ALA A 99 -7.76 0.80 -3.86
C ALA A 99 -7.46 2.21 -3.37
N THR A 100 -6.63 2.94 -4.11
CA THR A 100 -6.22 4.32 -3.79
C THR A 100 -6.39 5.25 -4.99
N ASN A 101 -6.19 6.55 -4.78
CA ASN A 101 -5.91 7.46 -5.90
C ASN A 101 -4.68 6.98 -6.70
N PRO A 102 -4.59 7.23 -8.02
CA PRO A 102 -3.55 6.65 -8.86
C PRO A 102 -2.13 7.18 -8.61
N ASP A 103 -2.03 8.39 -8.06
CA ASP A 103 -0.78 9.06 -7.72
C ASP A 103 -0.29 8.76 -6.29
N VAL A 104 -1.03 7.94 -5.54
CA VAL A 104 -0.66 7.52 -4.19
C VAL A 104 0.15 6.22 -4.26
N LYS A 105 1.35 6.26 -3.66
CA LYS A 105 2.16 5.07 -3.40
C LYS A 105 1.77 4.45 -2.07
N LEU A 106 1.68 3.13 -2.07
CA LEU A 106 1.41 2.32 -0.89
C LEU A 106 2.59 1.40 -0.59
N THR A 107 2.99 1.35 0.67
CA THR A 107 3.87 0.31 1.21
C THR A 107 3.20 -0.32 2.42
N ILE A 108 3.49 -1.59 2.66
CA ILE A 108 3.01 -2.32 3.84
C ILE A 108 4.15 -3.17 4.38
N ARG A 109 4.59 -2.87 5.60
CA ARG A 109 5.75 -3.54 6.20
C ARG A 109 5.37 -4.98 6.57
N GLY A 110 6.15 -5.95 6.10
CA GLY A 110 5.94 -7.38 6.40
C GLY A 110 4.92 -8.10 5.51
N ALA A 111 4.33 -7.42 4.51
CA ALA A 111 3.43 -8.04 3.54
C ALA A 111 4.00 -7.95 2.12
N ASP A 112 3.52 -8.84 1.24
CA ASP A 112 3.87 -8.84 -0.18
C ASP A 112 2.87 -8.03 -0.98
N ILE A 113 3.36 -7.26 -1.94
CA ILE A 113 2.50 -6.63 -2.94
C ILE A 113 2.69 -7.34 -4.29
N LYS A 114 1.69 -8.11 -4.72
CA LYS A 114 1.74 -9.00 -5.90
C LYS A 114 1.23 -8.37 -7.21
N GLY A 115 0.71 -7.14 -7.12
CA GLY A 115 0.29 -6.32 -8.26
C GLY A 115 0.00 -4.90 -7.78
N GLN A 116 0.36 -3.89 -8.55
CA GLN A 116 0.22 -2.48 -8.17
C GLN A 116 -0.20 -1.63 -9.35
N TYR A 117 -0.81 -0.49 -9.06
CA TYR A 117 -1.18 0.53 -10.06
C TYR A 117 -2.10 0.01 -11.16
N ILE A 118 -2.92 -1.00 -10.87
CA ILE A 118 -3.87 -1.56 -11.82
C ILE A 118 -5.09 -0.64 -11.86
N THR A 119 -5.38 -0.03 -13.00
CA THR A 119 -6.58 0.81 -13.15
C THR A 119 -7.85 -0.04 -12.96
N ASN A 120 -8.74 0.40 -12.07
CA ASN A 120 -10.05 -0.23 -11.89
C ASN A 120 -10.99 0.14 -13.05
N GLN A 121 -11.44 -0.83 -13.85
CA GLN A 121 -12.31 -0.61 -15.00
C GLN A 121 -13.82 -0.67 -14.66
N TYR A 122 -14.18 -0.90 -13.40
CA TYR A 122 -15.59 -1.07 -12.99
C TYR A 122 -16.23 0.20 -12.41
N CYS A 123 -15.44 1.19 -12.00
CA CYS A 123 -15.90 2.49 -11.52
C CYS A 123 -14.92 3.59 -11.95
N LEU A 124 -14.86 3.84 -13.26
CA LEU A 124 -13.93 4.79 -13.88
C LEU A 124 -14.10 6.21 -13.32
N GLU A 125 -15.32 6.58 -12.93
CA GLU A 125 -15.63 7.87 -12.32
C GLU A 125 -14.94 8.10 -10.97
N GLN A 126 -14.56 7.02 -10.27
CA GLN A 126 -13.83 7.09 -9.01
C GLN A 126 -12.31 7.14 -9.20
N ASN A 127 -11.82 6.88 -10.42
CA ASN A 127 -10.40 6.92 -10.80
C ASN A 127 -9.48 6.21 -9.79
N LEU A 128 -9.71 4.91 -9.55
CA LEU A 128 -8.98 4.13 -8.56
C LEU A 128 -7.86 3.29 -9.17
N ALA A 129 -6.72 3.27 -8.49
CA ALA A 129 -5.63 2.32 -8.71
C ALA A 129 -5.67 1.20 -7.67
N LEU A 130 -5.52 -0.03 -8.13
CA LEU A 130 -5.64 -1.24 -7.33
C LEU A 130 -4.27 -1.87 -7.05
N HIS A 131 -4.11 -2.37 -5.83
CA HIS A 131 -2.91 -3.03 -5.35
C HIS A 131 -3.30 -4.34 -4.64
N HIS A 132 -2.71 -5.44 -5.06
CA HIS A 132 -2.92 -6.76 -4.48
C HIS A 132 -1.90 -7.00 -3.37
N VAL A 133 -2.38 -7.17 -2.15
CA VAL A 133 -1.57 -7.30 -0.93
C VAL A 133 -1.85 -8.64 -0.29
N ASN A 134 -0.79 -9.39 0.01
CA ASN A 134 -0.86 -10.66 0.72
C ASN A 134 -0.06 -10.55 2.02
N THR A 135 -0.71 -10.88 3.13
CA THR A 135 0.00 -11.12 4.40
C THR A 135 0.39 -12.59 4.49
N HIS A 136 1.26 -12.92 5.43
CA HIS A 136 1.72 -14.30 5.67
C HIS A 136 1.46 -14.77 7.10
N GLU A 137 1.07 -13.87 8.00
CA GLU A 137 0.85 -14.16 9.43
C GLU A 137 -0.33 -13.33 9.96
N TRP A 138 -0.89 -13.73 11.11
CA TRP A 138 -1.77 -12.84 11.87
C TRP A 138 -0.93 -11.75 12.54
N GLY A 139 -1.52 -10.58 12.74
CA GLY A 139 -0.86 -9.49 13.46
C GLY A 139 -1.12 -8.12 12.88
N SER A 140 -0.32 -7.16 13.32
CA SER A 140 -0.51 -5.75 13.03
C SER A 140 0.48 -5.30 11.95
N TYR A 141 -0.04 -4.83 10.83
CA TYR A 141 0.71 -4.37 9.67
C TYR A 141 0.63 -2.85 9.56
N LEU A 142 1.78 -2.21 9.45
CA LEU A 142 1.84 -0.77 9.19
C LEU A 142 1.79 -0.52 7.69
N VAL A 143 0.75 0.19 7.26
CA VAL A 143 0.58 0.69 5.89
C VAL A 143 1.04 2.14 5.86
N GLU A 144 1.97 2.45 4.96
CA GLU A 144 2.44 3.82 4.72
C GLU A 144 1.94 4.28 3.35
N LEU A 145 1.38 5.48 3.32
CA LEU A 145 0.79 6.11 2.15
C LEU A 145 1.59 7.36 1.81
N HIS A 146 1.94 7.51 0.52
CA HIS A 146 2.75 8.61 0.04
C HIS A 146 2.12 9.27 -1.19
N GLY A 147 2.03 10.59 -1.19
CA GLY A 147 1.48 11.39 -2.27
C GLY A 147 1.97 12.84 -2.19
N GLN A 148 1.16 13.80 -2.63
CA GLN A 148 1.48 15.22 -2.52
C GLN A 148 1.18 15.75 -1.11
N PRO A 149 1.93 16.77 -0.63
CA PRO A 149 1.61 17.46 0.63
C PRO A 149 0.16 17.91 0.71
N ASN A 150 -0.50 17.66 1.85
CA ASN A 150 -1.90 18.03 2.11
C ASN A 150 -2.92 17.45 1.11
N GLN A 151 -2.55 16.42 0.35
CA GLN A 151 -3.45 15.76 -0.58
C GLN A 151 -4.54 15.01 0.18
N ILE A 152 -5.80 15.19 -0.23
CA ILE A 152 -6.89 14.33 0.21
C ILE A 152 -6.82 13.05 -0.62
N ILE A 153 -6.75 11.91 0.06
CA ILE A 153 -6.76 10.61 -0.58
C ILE A 153 -7.94 9.78 -0.10
N SER A 154 -8.31 8.81 -0.92
CA SER A 154 -9.27 7.78 -0.60
C SER A 154 -8.58 6.43 -0.61
N LEU A 155 -8.71 5.68 0.47
CA LEU A 155 -8.23 4.30 0.59
C LEU A 155 -9.43 3.38 0.80
N ARG A 156 -9.47 2.27 0.08
CA ARG A 156 -10.43 1.19 0.30
C ARG A 156 -9.69 -0.13 0.37
N ILE A 157 -10.13 -1.01 1.25
CA ILE A 157 -9.52 -2.33 1.44
C ILE A 157 -10.65 -3.34 1.42
N VAL A 158 -10.55 -4.32 0.52
CA VAL A 158 -11.50 -5.44 0.44
C VAL A 158 -10.74 -6.75 0.40
N LYS A 159 -11.39 -7.86 0.73
CA LYS A 159 -10.82 -9.19 0.53
C LYS A 159 -10.65 -9.47 -0.97
N GLU A 160 -9.54 -10.09 -1.35
CA GLU A 160 -9.29 -10.50 -2.75
C GLU A 160 -10.14 -11.71 -3.16
N SER A 161 -10.42 -12.59 -2.20
CA SER A 161 -11.29 -13.76 -2.38
C SER A 161 -11.84 -14.20 -1.03
N GLU A 162 -13.09 -14.67 -1.00
CA GLU A 162 -13.51 -15.74 -0.07
C GLU A 162 -13.03 -17.09 -0.59
#